data_AF-B0T2V7-F1
#
_entry.id   AF-B0T2V7-F1
#
_cell.length_a   1.000
_cell.length_b   1.000
_cell.length_c   1.000
_cell.angle_alpha   90.00
_cell.angle_beta   90.00
_cell.angle_gamma   90.00
#
_symmetry.space_group_name_H-M   'P 1'
#
loop_
_entity.id
_entity.type
_entity.pdbx_description
1 polymer ?
#
loop_
_entity_poly.entity_id
_entity_poly.type
_entity_poly.pdbx_seq_one_letter_code
_entity_poly.pdbx_strand_id
1 'polypeptide(L)'
;MSDSEPPRRKILSLKSGVAAPGGPPPLERIQRPTANRRVVVMTPEPPPAAPPQTGDFKCKPCGTRFDPPAELADEDSVRCPSCNARLGLAADFRADPPNVDKLRARYLKK
;
A
#
# COMPACT_ATOMS: atom_id res chain seq x y z
N MET A 1 -26.92 -41.15 10.97
CA MET A 1 -25.51 -40.69 10.95
C MET A 1 -25.52 -39.17 10.81
N SER A 2 -24.68 -38.50 11.59
CA SER A 2 -24.74 -37.09 11.97
C SER A 2 -24.76 -36.09 10.81
N ASP A 3 -25.83 -35.29 10.72
CA ASP A 3 -25.80 -34.02 9.97
C ASP A 3 -25.23 -32.94 10.91
N SER A 4 -23.91 -32.84 10.93
CA SER A 4 -23.19 -31.88 11.77
C SER A 4 -22.99 -30.56 11.02
N GLU A 5 -24.05 -29.74 10.97
CA GLU A 5 -23.91 -28.34 10.56
C GLU A 5 -23.19 -27.55 11.69
N PRO A 6 -22.08 -26.85 11.42
CA PRO A 6 -21.31 -26.18 12.47
C PRO A 6 -22.09 -24.98 13.05
N PRO A 7 -22.01 -24.74 14.38
CA PRO A 7 -22.80 -23.71 15.04
C PRO A 7 -22.43 -22.31 14.52
N ARG A 8 -23.41 -21.60 13.96
CA ARG A 8 -23.25 -20.23 13.44
C ARG A 8 -22.89 -19.28 14.58
N ARG A 9 -21.72 -18.66 14.49
CA ARG A 9 -21.23 -17.66 15.44
C ARG A 9 -22.06 -16.39 15.32
N LYS A 10 -22.41 -15.77 16.46
CA LYS A 10 -23.12 -14.49 16.49
C LYS A 10 -22.21 -13.38 15.96
N ILE A 11 -22.50 -12.89 14.75
CA ILE A 11 -21.87 -11.69 14.21
C ILE A 11 -22.50 -10.47 14.87
N LEU A 12 -21.68 -9.56 15.37
CA LEU A 12 -22.13 -8.23 15.78
C LEU A 12 -22.53 -7.49 14.51
N SER A 13 -23.83 -7.37 14.23
CA SER A 13 -24.33 -6.49 13.19
C SER A 13 -23.93 -5.06 13.56
N LEU A 14 -23.01 -4.47 12.80
CA LEU A 14 -22.85 -3.02 12.82
C LEU A 14 -24.16 -2.43 12.27
N LYS A 15 -24.91 -1.76 13.15
CA LYS A 15 -26.00 -0.88 12.77
C LYS A 15 -25.45 0.13 11.75
N SER A 16 -25.77 -0.08 10.48
CA SER A 16 -25.63 0.96 9.46
C SER A 16 -26.67 2.04 9.72
N GLY A 17 -26.24 3.29 9.72
CA GLY A 17 -27.11 4.45 9.55
C GLY A 17 -27.68 5.06 10.82
N VAL A 18 -26.93 5.96 11.44
CA VAL A 18 -27.50 7.22 11.93
C VAL A 18 -26.50 8.31 11.55
N ALA A 19 -26.83 9.06 10.48
CA ALA A 19 -26.29 10.39 10.32
C ALA A 19 -26.84 11.21 11.50
N ALA A 20 -25.96 11.69 12.37
CA ALA A 20 -26.34 12.62 13.41
C ALA A 20 -26.99 13.85 12.73
N PRO A 21 -28.12 14.39 13.24
CA PRO A 21 -28.63 15.66 12.76
C PRO A 21 -27.61 16.72 13.13
N GLY A 22 -26.82 17.16 12.15
CA GLY A 22 -25.69 18.09 12.32
C GLY A 22 -24.30 17.56 11.92
N GLY A 23 -24.20 16.34 11.37
CA GLY A 23 -22.93 15.86 10.79
C GLY A 23 -22.57 16.61 9.49
N PRO A 24 -21.28 16.85 9.20
CA PRO A 24 -20.86 17.50 7.96
C PRO A 24 -21.37 16.69 6.76
N PRO A 25 -21.76 17.35 5.66
CA PRO A 25 -22.33 16.67 4.50
C PRO A 25 -21.36 15.61 3.98
N PRO A 26 -21.85 14.46 3.50
CA PRO A 26 -21.01 13.44 2.90
C PRO A 26 -20.21 14.07 1.76
N LEU A 27 -18.89 13.91 1.80
CA LEU A 27 -18.02 14.41 0.74
C LEU A 27 -18.43 13.75 -0.57
N GLU A 28 -18.91 14.57 -1.51
CA GLU A 28 -19.36 14.11 -2.81
C GLU A 28 -18.25 13.32 -3.50
N ARG A 29 -18.63 12.18 -4.08
CA ARG A 29 -17.75 11.35 -4.91
C ARG A 29 -17.30 12.19 -6.10
N ILE A 30 -16.02 12.58 -6.12
CA ILE A 30 -15.39 13.35 -7.19
C ILE A 30 -15.64 12.64 -8.53
N GLN A 31 -16.48 13.26 -9.37
CA GLN A 31 -16.62 12.89 -10.76
C GLN A 31 -15.34 13.29 -11.49
N ARG A 32 -14.78 12.37 -12.28
CA ARG A 32 -13.61 12.66 -13.13
C ARG A 32 -14.00 13.76 -14.13
N PRO A 33 -13.24 14.86 -14.23
CA PRO A 33 -13.61 15.94 -15.13
C PRO A 33 -13.38 15.53 -16.58
N THR A 34 -14.46 15.48 -17.35
CA THR A 34 -14.41 15.61 -18.81
C THR A 34 -14.02 17.05 -19.18
N ALA A 35 -13.23 17.13 -20.25
CA ALA A 35 -12.45 18.26 -20.73
C ALA A 35 -13.12 19.65 -20.76
N ASN A 36 -12.23 20.66 -20.78
CA ASN A 36 -12.41 22.06 -21.18
C ASN A 36 -12.85 23.06 -20.10
N ARG A 37 -11.94 23.34 -19.18
CA ARG A 37 -11.82 24.70 -18.61
C ARG A 37 -10.35 25.10 -18.67
N ARG A 38 -10.01 26.10 -19.49
CA ARG A 38 -8.68 26.72 -19.51
C ARG A 38 -8.52 27.45 -18.18
N VAL A 39 -7.83 26.81 -17.25
CA VAL A 39 -7.41 27.41 -15.99
C VAL A 39 -6.11 28.15 -16.27
N VAL A 40 -6.10 29.46 -16.03
CA VAL A 40 -4.86 30.23 -15.94
C VAL A 40 -4.19 29.79 -14.64
N VAL A 41 -3.24 28.88 -14.76
CA VAL A 41 -2.42 28.41 -13.64
C VAL A 41 -1.36 29.48 -13.39
N MET A 42 -1.49 30.25 -12.30
CA MET A 42 -0.32 30.91 -11.72
C MET A 42 0.65 29.79 -11.36
N THR A 43 1.82 29.74 -12.00
CA THR A 43 2.80 28.67 -11.85
C THR A 43 3.34 28.66 -10.41
N PRO A 44 2.96 27.72 -9.52
CA PRO A 44 3.83 27.43 -8.39
C PRO A 44 5.10 26.81 -8.98
N GLU A 45 6.25 27.18 -8.41
CA GLU A 45 7.53 26.56 -8.72
C GLU A 45 7.36 25.03 -8.73
N PRO A 46 7.81 24.32 -9.79
CA PRO A 46 7.60 22.88 -9.87
C PRO A 46 8.22 22.25 -8.62
N PRO A 47 7.48 21.42 -7.85
CA PRO A 47 8.11 20.66 -6.79
C PRO A 47 9.27 19.88 -7.43
N PRO A 48 10.45 19.83 -6.77
CA PRO A 48 11.59 19.11 -7.31
C PRO A 48 11.12 17.72 -7.72
N ALA A 49 11.41 17.35 -8.97
CA ALA A 49 10.93 16.12 -9.56
C ALA A 49 11.13 14.98 -8.57
N ALA A 50 10.03 14.34 -8.16
CA ALA A 50 10.11 13.20 -7.26
C ALA A 50 11.15 12.24 -7.85
N PRO A 51 12.18 11.85 -7.08
CA PRO A 51 13.27 11.06 -7.60
C PRO A 51 12.67 9.84 -8.30
N PRO A 52 13.24 9.41 -9.45
CA PRO A 52 12.75 8.23 -10.15
C PRO A 52 12.60 7.11 -9.12
N GLN A 53 11.43 6.46 -9.11
CA GLN A 53 11.14 5.34 -8.21
C GLN A 53 11.99 4.14 -8.65
N THR A 54 13.28 4.27 -8.34
CA THR A 54 14.38 3.40 -8.68
C THR A 54 14.47 2.42 -7.52
N GLY A 55 14.35 1.15 -7.82
CA GLY A 55 14.35 0.11 -6.81
C GLY A 55 14.32 -1.24 -7.48
N ASP A 56 15.25 -2.10 -7.08
CA ASP A 56 15.38 -3.45 -7.63
C ASP A 56 14.27 -4.39 -7.14
N PHE A 57 13.46 -3.94 -6.16
CA PHE A 57 12.38 -4.72 -5.57
C PHE A 57 11.01 -4.06 -5.74
N LYS A 58 9.98 -4.90 -5.89
CA LYS A 58 8.57 -4.50 -5.95
C LYS A 58 7.81 -5.13 -4.81
N CYS A 59 7.18 -4.31 -3.98
CA CYS A 59 6.31 -4.75 -2.91
C CYS A 59 5.17 -5.63 -3.46
N LYS A 60 4.97 -6.84 -2.92
CA LYS A 60 3.87 -7.74 -3.33
C LYS A 60 2.48 -7.21 -2.91
N PRO A 61 2.27 -6.67 -1.69
CA PRO A 61 0.94 -6.19 -1.28
C PRO A 61 0.47 -4.90 -1.97
N CYS A 62 1.32 -3.87 -2.15
CA CYS A 62 0.89 -2.61 -2.76
C CYS A 62 1.42 -2.38 -4.19
N GLY A 63 2.41 -3.14 -4.63
CA GLY A 63 2.99 -2.99 -5.96
C GLY A 63 4.00 -1.87 -6.11
N THR A 64 4.28 -1.08 -5.08
CA THR A 64 5.27 0.01 -5.13
C THR A 64 6.69 -0.53 -5.28
N ARG A 65 7.49 0.13 -6.13
CA ARG A 65 8.92 -0.14 -6.27
C ARG A 65 9.67 0.52 -5.11
N PHE A 66 10.64 -0.18 -4.56
CA PHE A 66 11.46 0.31 -3.47
C PHE A 66 12.84 -0.33 -3.53
N ASP A 67 13.80 0.32 -2.88
CA ASP A 67 15.14 -0.20 -2.67
C ASP A 67 15.32 -0.54 -1.19
N PRO A 68 15.78 -1.75 -0.84
CA PRO A 68 16.02 -2.11 0.55
C PRO A 68 17.22 -1.32 1.10
N PRO A 69 17.07 -0.62 2.23
CA PRO A 69 18.13 0.21 2.79
C PRO A 69 19.35 -0.63 3.18
N ALA A 70 20.52 -0.27 2.65
CA ALA A 70 21.78 -0.99 2.88
C ALA A 70 22.32 -0.85 4.32
N GLU A 71 21.82 0.10 5.11
CA GLU A 71 22.28 0.37 6.48
C GLU A 71 21.53 -0.42 7.58
N LEU A 72 20.47 -1.16 7.25
CA LEU A 72 19.72 -1.94 8.24
C LEU A 72 20.53 -3.16 8.73
N ALA A 73 20.40 -3.58 9.99
CA ALA A 73 21.02 -4.84 10.41
C ALA A 73 20.35 -6.01 9.67
N ASP A 74 21.08 -7.11 9.47
CA ASP A 74 20.56 -8.29 8.76
C ASP A 74 19.30 -8.89 9.43
N GLU A 75 19.16 -8.69 10.74
CA GLU A 75 18.00 -9.11 11.54
C GLU A 75 16.82 -8.13 11.50
N ASP A 76 17.02 -6.93 10.95
CA ASP A 76 15.95 -5.93 10.86
C ASP A 76 14.96 -6.26 9.76
N SER A 77 13.68 -5.99 10.06
CA SER A 77 12.61 -6.17 9.09
C SER A 77 12.47 -4.97 8.17
N VAL A 78 12.70 -5.18 6.87
CA VAL A 78 12.46 -4.18 5.83
C VAL A 78 10.96 -3.98 5.65
N ARG A 79 10.53 -2.72 5.69
CA ARG A 79 9.14 -2.30 5.50
C ARG A 79 8.98 -1.58 4.17
N CYS A 80 7.81 -1.75 3.55
CA CYS A 80 7.50 -0.99 2.35
C CYS A 80 7.30 0.49 2.71
N PRO A 81 7.98 1.44 2.04
CA PRO A 81 7.79 2.88 2.31
C PRO A 81 6.39 3.39 1.93
N SER A 82 5.66 2.67 1.08
CA SER A 82 4.35 3.10 0.58
C SER A 82 3.16 2.54 1.37
N CYS A 83 3.20 1.27 1.77
CA CYS A 83 2.09 0.65 2.51
C CYS A 83 2.47 0.19 3.92
N ASN A 84 3.70 0.45 4.36
CA ASN A 84 4.27 0.06 5.65
C ASN A 84 4.16 -1.44 5.99
N ALA A 85 3.90 -2.28 4.98
CA ALA A 85 3.86 -3.72 5.15
C ALA A 85 5.27 -4.25 5.40
N ARG A 86 5.37 -5.21 6.31
CA ARG A 86 6.63 -5.92 6.61
C ARG A 86 6.92 -6.89 5.47
N LEU A 87 8.04 -6.69 4.76
CA LEU A 87 8.37 -7.40 3.54
C LEU A 87 9.28 -8.60 3.78
N GLY A 88 10.20 -8.51 4.73
CA GLY A 88 11.14 -9.58 5.07
C GLY A 88 12.31 -9.04 5.88
N LEU A 89 13.34 -9.85 6.11
CA LEU A 89 14.57 -9.42 6.77
C LEU A 89 15.54 -8.79 5.77
N ALA A 90 16.36 -7.84 6.21
CA ALA A 90 17.38 -7.23 5.36
C ALA A 90 18.37 -8.28 4.81
N ALA A 91 18.67 -9.32 5.59
CA ALA A 91 19.48 -10.47 5.15
C ALA A 91 18.94 -11.13 3.87
N ASP A 92 17.62 -11.36 3.81
CA ASP A 92 16.98 -12.05 2.68
C ASP A 92 16.99 -11.19 1.41
N PHE A 93 17.01 -9.86 1.55
CA PHE A 93 17.16 -8.92 0.44
C PHE A 93 18.59 -8.83 -0.09
N ARG A 94 19.59 -9.04 0.78
CA ARG A 94 21.03 -9.00 0.44
C ARG A 94 21.60 -10.34 0.01
N ALA A 95 20.91 -11.45 0.28
CA ALA A 95 21.35 -12.76 -0.18
C ALA A 95 21.53 -12.78 -1.71
N ASP A 96 22.57 -13.47 -2.19
CA ASP A 96 22.83 -13.68 -3.61
C ASP A 96 22.69 -15.18 -3.94
N PRO A 97 21.62 -15.64 -4.61
CA PRO A 97 20.45 -14.88 -5.08
C PRO A 97 19.45 -14.53 -3.95
N PRO A 98 18.66 -13.44 -4.10
CA PRO A 98 17.74 -12.98 -3.07
C PRO A 98 16.62 -14.00 -2.81
N ASN A 99 16.29 -14.22 -1.54
CA ASN A 99 15.34 -15.26 -1.14
C ASN A 99 13.88 -14.79 -1.30
N VAL A 100 13.44 -14.65 -2.55
CA VAL A 100 12.10 -14.13 -2.91
C VAL A 100 10.93 -14.95 -2.38
N ASP A 101 11.14 -16.21 -1.95
CA ASP A 101 10.12 -17.04 -1.32
C ASP A 101 9.82 -16.61 0.12
N LYS A 102 10.84 -16.17 0.85
CA LYS A 102 10.68 -15.61 2.20
C LYS A 102 10.24 -14.14 2.18
N LEU A 103 10.56 -13.43 1.09
CA LEU A 103 10.21 -12.03 0.92
C LEU A 103 8.78 -11.85 0.37
N ARG A 104 8.03 -10.91 0.95
CA ARG A 104 6.79 -10.38 0.36
C ARG A 104 7.08 -9.29 -0.67
N ALA A 105 8.16 -9.46 -1.43
CA ALA A 105 8.61 -8.58 -2.49
C ALA A 105 9.01 -9.42 -3.72
N ARG A 106 8.93 -8.83 -4.91
CA ARG A 106 9.41 -9.41 -6.17
C ARG A 106 10.69 -8.71 -6.58
N TYR A 107 11.73 -9.47 -6.93
CA TYR A 107 12.94 -8.92 -7.53
C TYR A 107 12.68 -8.59 -9.01
N LEU A 108 13.04 -7.37 -9.43
CA LEU A 108 12.80 -6.83 -10.78
C LEU A 108 14.04 -6.88 -11.66
N LYS A 109 15.25 -6.96 -11.07
CA LYS A 109 16.48 -7.18 -11.83
C LYS A 109 16.51 -8.64 -12.30
N LYS A 110 16.76 -8.82 -13.58
CA LYS A 110 16.88 -10.11 -14.25
C LYS A 110 18.21 -10.14 -14.99
#